data_AF-A0A0Q6AN39-F1
#
_entry.id   AF-A0A0Q6AN39-F1
#
_cell.length_a   1.000
_cell.length_b   1.000
_cell.length_c   1.000
_cell.angle_alpha   90.00
_cell.angle_beta   90.00
_cell.angle_gamma   90.00
#
_symmetry.space_group_name_H-M   'P 1'
#
loop_
_entity.id
_entity.type
_entity.pdbx_description
1 polymer ?
#
loop_
_entity_poly.entity_id
_entity_poly.type
_entity_poly.pdbx_seq_one_letter_code
_entity_poly.pdbx_strand_id
1 'polypeptide(L)'
;MKRLETNQIYKHGINVFIYFLYIYNISFVFLPSVLRTRVIFGFIGLFFFISQDKLGLPKSLGRIFLLCIISISFIILTTVINNYFDSRFIGNTIQNILYLFGAYYLVIQANINRLYALKLVILSIFLHNFLALLMFLNPSLLEIMTSIQSTGDKFEYALGNVVKFGTRFIGIGAGTFFSGGIISSIGVLLSTYVITTEKKSKLLWKIIYVFISITGIYIARVAFLGIFLSLIYFLINYIQKKNYTSLPKIIVYSTFFGIIVFSYILVNLDKLMTSNSFRHSFEIFINLFSSGDLKTDSTEGVKAMLIFPSNLKSLLIGDGQFYYDNGSFYMHTDIGYSRLVYYYGIFGILVYFSIHFYILFYNIKRFNNDKGLKLLLWSLTFLLLIGNFKGLLDVNWIIFIFYWLALYKIKIENENLPYHK
;
A
#
# COMPACT_ATOMS: atom_id res chain seq x y z
N MET A 1 23.69 -13.69 28.67
CA MET A 1 22.69 -14.15 27.68
C MET A 1 21.39 -13.35 27.76
N LYS A 2 20.66 -13.31 28.90
CA LYS A 2 19.42 -12.51 29.04
C LYS A 2 19.52 -11.06 28.53
N ARG A 3 20.53 -10.27 28.94
CA ARG A 3 20.72 -8.88 28.46
C ARG A 3 20.94 -8.74 26.94
N LEU A 4 21.56 -9.72 26.29
CA LEU A 4 21.78 -9.71 24.84
C LEU A 4 20.48 -10.03 24.08
N GLU A 5 19.67 -10.95 24.60
CA GLU A 5 18.34 -11.26 24.06
C GLU A 5 17.38 -10.09 24.23
N THR A 6 17.40 -9.40 25.39
CA THR A 6 16.57 -8.21 25.61
C THR A 6 16.95 -7.09 24.63
N ASN A 7 18.25 -6.84 24.41
CA ASN A 7 18.72 -5.85 23.43
C ASN A 7 18.28 -6.18 22.00
N GLN A 8 18.22 -7.46 21.63
CA GLN A 8 17.71 -7.88 20.32
C GLN A 8 16.21 -7.63 20.21
N ILE A 9 15.41 -7.94 21.24
CA ILE A 9 13.96 -7.70 21.24
C ILE A 9 13.64 -6.20 21.11
N TYR A 10 14.31 -5.34 21.89
CA TYR A 10 14.15 -3.89 21.79
C TYR A 10 14.48 -3.37 20.38
N LYS A 11 15.58 -3.83 19.79
CA LYS A 11 15.96 -3.46 18.42
C LYS A 11 14.90 -3.86 17.40
N HIS A 12 14.28 -5.04 17.55
CA HIS A 12 13.20 -5.48 16.68
C HIS A 12 11.94 -4.63 16.82
N GLY A 13 11.55 -4.28 18.05
CA GLY A 13 10.40 -3.41 18.31
C GLY A 13 10.57 -2.01 17.70
N ILE A 14 11.76 -1.42 17.87
CA ILE A 14 12.11 -0.13 17.25
C ILE A 14 12.02 -0.20 15.73
N ASN A 15 12.57 -1.25 15.13
CA ASN A 15 12.50 -1.44 13.68
C ASN A 15 11.05 -1.55 13.17
N VAL A 16 10.18 -2.30 13.85
CA VAL A 16 8.76 -2.36 13.49
C VAL A 16 8.12 -0.97 13.58
N PHE A 17 8.40 -0.20 14.62
CA PHE A 17 7.86 1.15 14.77
C PHE A 17 8.35 2.12 13.68
N ILE A 18 9.62 2.05 13.30
CA ILE A 18 10.19 2.84 12.19
C ILE A 18 9.47 2.50 10.87
N TYR A 19 9.31 1.20 10.57
CA TYR A 19 8.59 0.75 9.39
C TYR A 19 7.13 1.21 9.41
N PHE A 20 6.46 1.10 10.56
CA PHE A 20 5.09 1.55 10.76
C PHE A 20 4.93 3.04 10.43
N LEU A 21 5.78 3.91 10.99
CA LEU A 21 5.72 5.33 10.71
C LEU A 21 5.99 5.64 9.23
N TYR A 22 6.94 4.96 8.57
CA TYR A 22 7.20 5.15 7.15
C TYR A 22 6.02 4.70 6.27
N ILE A 23 5.46 3.51 6.52
CA ILE A 23 4.36 2.93 5.74
C ILE A 23 3.11 3.79 5.85
N TYR A 24 2.74 4.17 7.07
CA TYR A 24 1.48 4.88 7.32
C TYR A 24 1.55 6.39 7.12
N ASN A 25 2.72 6.99 6.85
CA ASN A 25 2.87 8.38 6.44
C ASN A 25 1.99 9.37 7.25
N ILE A 26 2.11 9.30 8.58
CA ILE A 26 1.27 10.01 9.54
C ILE A 26 1.63 11.50 9.51
N SER A 27 0.61 12.35 9.57
CA SER A 27 0.73 13.79 9.72
C SER A 27 0.40 14.14 11.16
N PHE A 28 1.38 14.55 11.96
CA PHE A 28 1.16 14.91 13.36
C PHE A 28 0.75 16.39 13.49
N VAL A 29 -0.13 16.72 14.45
CA VAL A 29 -0.59 18.11 14.68
C VAL A 29 0.55 19.06 15.04
N PHE A 30 1.55 18.58 15.76
CA PHE A 30 2.70 19.40 16.18
C PHE A 30 3.74 19.64 15.07
N LEU A 31 3.55 19.07 13.87
CA LEU A 31 4.42 19.26 12.73
C LEU A 31 3.66 19.92 11.58
N PRO A 32 4.34 20.70 10.70
CA PRO A 32 3.75 21.14 9.45
C PRO A 32 3.19 19.96 8.65
N SER A 33 2.00 20.11 8.07
CA SER A 33 1.29 19.03 7.35
C SER A 33 2.05 18.43 6.15
N VAL A 34 3.05 19.16 5.65
CA VAL A 34 3.99 18.72 4.61
C VAL A 34 5.02 17.73 5.16
N LEU A 35 5.44 17.89 6.42
CA LEU A 35 6.43 17.05 7.11
C LEU A 35 5.80 15.81 7.73
N ARG A 36 5.19 14.99 6.86
CA ARG A 36 4.69 13.68 7.27
C ARG A 36 5.84 12.72 7.57
N THR A 37 5.56 11.68 8.36
CA THR A 37 6.59 10.74 8.82
C THR A 37 7.41 10.11 7.68
N ARG A 38 6.78 9.77 6.54
CA ARG A 38 7.51 9.18 5.41
C ARG A 38 8.52 10.16 4.78
N VAL A 39 8.18 11.45 4.75
CA VAL A 39 9.07 12.54 4.28
C VAL A 39 10.24 12.71 5.24
N ILE A 40 9.98 12.68 6.55
CA ILE A 40 11.02 12.75 7.59
C ILE A 40 12.03 11.61 7.44
N PHE A 41 11.55 10.37 7.29
CA PHE A 41 12.44 9.24 7.01
C PHE A 41 13.17 9.37 5.68
N GLY A 42 12.57 10.05 4.70
CA GLY A 42 13.24 10.42 3.46
C GLY A 42 14.48 11.29 3.67
N PHE A 43 14.36 12.35 4.50
CA PHE A 43 15.50 13.19 4.86
C PHE A 43 16.55 12.43 5.67
N ILE A 44 16.14 11.63 6.65
CA ILE A 44 17.06 10.77 7.41
C ILE A 44 17.80 9.83 6.47
N GLY A 45 17.09 9.16 5.57
CA GLY A 45 17.69 8.24 4.62
C GLY A 45 18.63 8.92 3.63
N LEU A 46 18.32 10.14 3.20
CA LEU A 46 19.22 10.94 2.36
C LEU A 46 20.50 11.30 3.12
N PHE A 47 20.38 11.76 4.36
CA PHE A 47 21.53 12.06 5.22
C PHE A 47 22.43 10.83 5.40
N PHE A 48 21.85 9.66 5.69
CA PHE A 48 22.61 8.41 5.80
C PHE A 48 23.25 8.01 4.47
N PHE A 49 22.56 8.18 3.35
CA PHE A 49 23.08 7.84 2.02
C PHE A 49 24.33 8.67 1.69
N ILE A 50 24.26 9.99 1.92
CA ILE A 50 25.39 10.91 1.70
C ILE A 50 26.53 10.60 2.69
N SER A 51 26.21 10.39 3.97
CA SER A 51 27.25 10.16 5.01
C SER A 51 28.00 8.84 4.83
N GLN A 52 27.39 7.85 4.17
CA GLN A 52 27.99 6.54 3.97
C GLN A 52 28.81 6.42 2.67
N ASP A 53 29.06 7.54 1.97
CA ASP A 53 29.67 7.81 0.65
C ASP A 53 30.65 6.77 0.04
N LYS A 54 30.24 5.50 0.01
CA LYS A 54 31.00 4.34 -0.50
C LYS A 54 30.29 3.68 -1.68
N LEU A 55 29.21 4.27 -2.20
CA LEU A 55 28.37 3.65 -3.22
C LEU A 55 28.52 4.28 -4.60
N GLY A 56 29.00 5.52 -4.72
CA GLY A 56 28.80 6.32 -5.93
C GLY A 56 27.31 6.39 -6.30
N LEU A 57 26.95 7.20 -7.29
CA LEU A 57 25.57 7.19 -7.79
C LEU A 57 25.42 6.02 -8.78
N PRO A 58 24.71 4.92 -8.43
CA PRO A 58 24.57 3.81 -9.35
C PRO A 58 23.76 4.27 -10.57
N LYS A 59 24.13 3.76 -11.76
CA LYS A 59 23.43 4.10 -13.02
C LYS A 59 21.92 3.87 -12.94
N SER A 60 21.46 2.90 -12.14
CA SER A 60 20.04 2.66 -11.92
C SER A 60 19.34 3.78 -11.16
N LEU A 61 20.00 4.39 -10.18
CA LEU A 61 19.47 5.54 -9.44
C LEU A 61 19.42 6.78 -10.34
N GLY A 62 20.45 7.00 -11.16
CA GLY A 62 20.46 8.06 -12.18
C GLY A 62 19.29 7.95 -13.17
N ARG A 63 18.89 6.72 -13.55
CA ARG A 63 17.70 6.51 -14.39
C ARG A 63 16.39 6.85 -13.67
N ILE A 64 16.27 6.57 -12.37
CA ILE A 64 15.10 6.98 -11.59
C ILE A 64 15.00 8.51 -11.56
N PHE A 65 16.11 9.22 -11.34
CA PHE A 65 16.13 10.68 -11.40
C PHE A 65 15.77 11.21 -12.79
N LEU A 66 16.28 10.59 -13.85
CA LEU A 66 15.90 10.95 -15.22
C LEU A 66 14.38 10.78 -15.45
N LEU A 67 13.78 9.69 -14.97
CA LEU A 67 12.33 9.48 -15.08
C LEU A 67 11.53 10.52 -14.26
N CYS A 68 12.05 10.95 -13.11
CA CYS A 68 11.44 12.04 -12.33
C CYS A 68 11.51 13.38 -13.09
N ILE A 69 12.66 13.67 -13.73
CA ILE A 69 12.81 14.86 -14.58
C ILE A 69 11.85 14.80 -15.76
N ILE A 70 11.75 13.66 -16.45
CA ILE A 70 10.80 13.47 -17.56
C ILE A 70 9.36 13.67 -17.06
N SER A 71 9.01 13.15 -15.88
CA SER A 71 7.72 13.39 -15.25
C SER A 71 7.47 14.88 -15.08
N ILE A 72 8.36 15.61 -14.40
CA ILE A 72 8.22 17.05 -14.15
C ILE A 72 8.15 17.85 -15.45
N SER A 73 9.00 17.55 -16.44
CA SER A 73 8.98 18.21 -17.75
C SER A 73 7.64 18.02 -18.46
N PHE A 74 7.02 16.84 -18.35
CA PHE A 74 5.69 16.59 -18.90
C PHE A 74 4.62 17.42 -18.18
N ILE A 75 4.73 17.61 -16.86
CA ILE A 75 3.84 18.51 -16.11
C ILE A 75 3.94 19.95 -16.63
N ILE A 76 5.16 20.44 -16.77
CA ILE A 76 5.42 21.79 -17.27
C ILE A 76 4.85 21.95 -18.69
N LEU A 77 5.02 20.95 -19.55
CA LEU A 77 4.45 20.94 -20.90
C LEU A 77 2.91 21.08 -20.86
N THR A 78 2.23 20.25 -20.06
CA THR A 78 0.77 20.34 -19.90
C THR A 78 0.35 21.71 -19.35
N THR A 79 1.09 22.26 -18.39
CA THR A 79 0.83 23.59 -17.84
C THR A 79 0.95 24.69 -18.89
N VAL A 80 2.02 24.68 -19.70
CA VAL A 80 2.24 25.68 -20.76
C VAL A 80 1.16 25.61 -21.83
N ILE A 81 0.74 24.40 -22.23
CA ILE A 81 -0.27 24.23 -23.29
C ILE A 81 -1.69 24.60 -22.81
N ASN A 82 -1.97 24.48 -21.51
CA ASN A 82 -3.29 24.76 -20.94
C ASN A 82 -3.36 26.10 -20.19
N ASN A 83 -2.25 26.84 -20.08
CA ASN A 83 -2.15 28.07 -19.31
C ASN A 83 -2.69 27.94 -17.87
N TYR A 84 -2.50 26.77 -17.26
CA TYR A 84 -2.96 26.47 -15.91
C TYR A 84 -1.94 25.64 -15.16
N PHE A 85 -1.58 26.07 -13.95
CA PHE A 85 -0.57 25.41 -13.13
C PHE A 85 -1.20 24.79 -11.88
N ASP A 86 -1.16 23.47 -11.82
CA ASP A 86 -1.37 22.70 -10.59
C ASP A 86 -0.03 22.07 -10.18
N SER A 87 0.41 22.32 -8.94
CA SER A 87 1.71 21.87 -8.44
C SER A 87 1.69 20.50 -7.78
N ARG A 88 0.50 19.91 -7.57
CA ARG A 88 0.32 18.75 -6.67
C ARG A 88 1.17 17.55 -7.05
N PHE A 89 1.22 17.22 -8.34
CA PHE A 89 2.00 16.08 -8.79
C PHE A 89 3.49 16.40 -8.98
N ILE A 90 3.90 17.67 -9.12
CA ILE A 90 5.32 18.04 -8.95
C ILE A 90 5.72 17.72 -7.51
N GLY A 91 4.89 18.14 -6.55
CA GLY A 91 5.04 17.78 -5.13
C GLY A 91 5.10 16.27 -4.93
N ASN A 92 4.22 15.49 -5.56
CA ASN A 92 4.23 14.03 -5.50
C ASN A 92 5.53 13.43 -6.05
N THR A 93 6.04 13.92 -7.19
CA THR A 93 7.30 13.44 -7.79
C THR A 93 8.50 13.75 -6.89
N ILE A 94 8.56 14.95 -6.30
CA ILE A 94 9.61 15.32 -5.33
C ILE A 94 9.52 14.45 -4.08
N GLN A 95 8.31 14.22 -3.56
CA GLN A 95 8.11 13.34 -2.40
C GLN A 95 8.54 11.90 -2.70
N ASN A 96 8.31 11.40 -3.92
CA ASN A 96 8.77 10.06 -4.32
C ASN A 96 10.30 9.92 -4.28
N ILE A 97 11.06 10.98 -4.58
CA ILE A 97 12.52 10.98 -4.40
C ILE A 97 12.88 10.82 -2.91
N LEU A 98 12.21 11.55 -2.03
CA LEU A 98 12.43 11.41 -0.57
C LEU A 98 12.01 10.01 -0.09
N TYR A 99 10.89 9.47 -0.58
CA TYR A 99 10.45 8.12 -0.23
C TYR A 99 11.46 7.06 -0.68
N LEU A 100 12.11 7.23 -1.84
CA LEU A 100 13.18 6.35 -2.27
C LEU A 100 14.32 6.31 -1.23
N PHE A 101 14.75 7.46 -0.70
CA PHE A 101 15.78 7.48 0.35
C PHE A 101 15.26 7.00 1.71
N GLY A 102 13.99 7.21 2.03
CA GLY A 102 13.40 6.62 3.24
C GLY A 102 13.42 5.09 3.18
N ALA A 103 13.12 4.50 2.03
CA ALA A 103 13.24 3.07 1.81
C ALA A 103 14.69 2.56 1.94
N TYR A 104 15.68 3.36 1.54
CA TYR A 104 17.11 3.04 1.76
C TYR A 104 17.42 2.87 3.25
N TYR A 105 16.98 3.82 4.07
CA TYR A 105 17.17 3.76 5.52
C TYR A 105 16.54 2.50 6.13
N LEU A 106 15.32 2.17 5.70
CA LEU A 106 14.65 0.94 6.14
C LEU A 106 15.46 -0.32 5.82
N VAL A 107 16.01 -0.41 4.60
CA VAL A 107 16.82 -1.57 4.18
C VAL A 107 18.09 -1.71 5.00
N ILE A 108 18.72 -0.60 5.39
CA ILE A 108 19.87 -0.62 6.32
C ILE A 108 19.45 -1.15 7.70
N GLN A 109 18.33 -0.66 8.25
CA GLN A 109 17.84 -1.13 9.56
C GLN A 109 17.45 -2.61 9.56
N ALA A 110 17.06 -3.13 8.40
CA ALA A 110 16.83 -4.55 8.17
C ALA A 110 18.11 -5.36 7.91
N ASN A 111 19.30 -4.78 8.11
CA ASN A 111 20.60 -5.38 7.80
C ASN A 111 20.66 -5.96 6.38
N ILE A 112 19.97 -5.31 5.42
CA ILE A 112 19.93 -5.73 4.01
C ILE A 112 19.30 -7.14 3.81
N ASN A 113 18.69 -7.70 4.85
CA ASN A 113 18.04 -8.99 4.75
C ASN A 113 16.62 -8.81 4.19
N ARG A 114 16.42 -9.27 2.96
CA ARG A 114 15.14 -9.20 2.25
C ARG A 114 13.99 -9.82 3.06
N LEU A 115 14.15 -11.04 3.56
CA LEU A 115 13.07 -11.73 4.25
C LEU A 115 12.73 -11.01 5.56
N TYR A 116 13.74 -10.53 6.27
CA TYR A 116 13.55 -9.74 7.49
C TYR A 116 12.86 -8.41 7.22
N ALA A 117 13.27 -7.66 6.18
CA ALA A 117 12.61 -6.43 5.77
C ALA A 117 11.12 -6.63 5.47
N LEU A 118 10.77 -7.69 4.73
CA LEU A 118 9.37 -8.01 4.43
C LEU A 118 8.58 -8.37 5.70
N LYS A 119 9.19 -9.12 6.62
CA LYS A 119 8.57 -9.43 7.92
C LYS A 119 8.30 -8.16 8.73
N LEU A 120 9.22 -7.19 8.74
CA LEU A 120 9.00 -5.89 9.41
C LEU A 120 7.85 -5.11 8.80
N VAL A 121 7.72 -5.10 7.46
CA VAL A 121 6.56 -4.51 6.76
C VAL A 121 5.26 -5.21 7.19
N ILE A 122 5.23 -6.54 7.17
CA ILE A 122 4.03 -7.31 7.55
C ILE A 122 3.66 -7.05 9.02
N LEU A 123 4.62 -7.06 9.94
CA LEU A 123 4.38 -6.81 11.36
C LEU A 123 3.88 -5.38 11.61
N SER A 124 4.36 -4.41 10.83
CA SER A 124 3.87 -3.03 10.89
C SER A 124 2.41 -2.93 10.45
N ILE A 125 2.05 -3.65 9.38
CA ILE A 125 0.67 -3.70 8.88
C ILE A 125 -0.25 -4.44 9.86
N PHE A 126 0.23 -5.54 10.43
CA PHE A 126 -0.47 -6.26 11.50
C PHE A 126 -0.74 -5.36 12.70
N LEU A 127 0.28 -4.63 13.18
CA LEU A 127 0.15 -3.73 14.33
C LEU A 127 -0.85 -2.60 14.07
N HIS A 128 -0.86 -2.05 12.86
CA HIS A 128 -1.86 -1.05 12.48
C HIS A 128 -3.27 -1.61 12.43
N ASN A 129 -3.47 -2.76 11.78
CA ASN A 129 -4.79 -3.38 11.70
C ASN A 129 -5.30 -3.76 13.10
N PHE A 130 -4.40 -4.17 14.00
CA PHE A 130 -4.71 -4.40 15.40
C PHE A 130 -5.09 -3.10 16.12
N LEU A 131 -4.36 -2.00 15.91
CA LEU A 131 -4.72 -0.69 16.44
C LEU A 131 -6.07 -0.20 15.91
N ALA A 132 -6.36 -0.40 14.62
CA ALA A 132 -7.64 -0.06 14.00
C ALA A 132 -8.80 -0.82 14.62
N LEU A 133 -8.61 -2.11 14.93
CA LEU A 133 -9.58 -2.91 15.68
C LEU A 133 -9.78 -2.36 17.10
N LEU A 134 -8.69 -2.05 17.82
CA LEU A 134 -8.80 -1.47 19.17
C LEU A 134 -9.52 -0.12 19.19
N MET A 135 -9.23 0.75 18.22
CA MET A 135 -9.93 2.05 18.06
C MET A 135 -11.40 1.87 17.73
N PHE A 136 -11.75 0.83 16.95
CA PHE A 136 -13.15 0.52 16.67
C PHE A 136 -13.89 0.03 17.92
N LEU A 137 -13.24 -0.78 18.77
CA LEU A 137 -13.82 -1.28 20.01
C LEU A 137 -13.88 -0.24 21.13
N ASN A 138 -12.98 0.76 21.11
CA ASN A 138 -12.89 1.81 22.12
C ASN A 138 -12.89 3.21 21.47
N PRO A 139 -14.05 3.89 21.45
CA PRO A 139 -14.17 5.23 20.88
C PRO A 139 -13.22 6.26 21.51
N SER A 140 -12.92 6.16 22.81
CA SER A 140 -11.99 7.08 23.49
C SER A 140 -10.57 6.95 22.92
N LEU A 141 -10.15 5.73 22.56
CA LEU A 141 -8.85 5.52 21.92
C LEU A 141 -8.83 6.13 20.51
N LEU A 142 -9.94 6.05 19.77
CA LEU A 142 -10.06 6.68 18.47
C LEU A 142 -9.89 8.20 18.58
N GLU A 143 -10.59 8.85 19.52
CA GLU A 143 -10.50 10.30 19.75
C GLU A 143 -9.08 10.76 20.10
N ILE A 144 -8.40 10.02 20.97
CA ILE A 144 -6.99 10.30 21.30
C ILE A 144 -6.13 10.20 20.04
N MET A 145 -6.27 9.12 19.27
CA MET A 145 -5.45 8.89 18.08
C MET A 145 -5.76 9.84 16.93
N THR A 146 -6.99 10.33 16.80
CA THR A 146 -7.34 11.34 15.79
C THR A 146 -6.89 12.74 16.24
N SER A 147 -6.97 13.07 17.53
CA SER A 147 -6.53 14.38 18.06
C SER A 147 -5.05 14.68 17.85
N ILE A 148 -4.20 13.65 17.76
CA ILE A 148 -2.75 13.81 17.50
C ILE A 148 -2.43 13.93 16.01
N GLN A 149 -3.40 13.73 15.11
CA GLN A 149 -3.21 13.77 13.67
C GLN A 149 -3.76 15.07 13.07
N SER A 150 -2.94 15.72 12.24
CA SER A 150 -3.42 16.83 11.43
C SER A 150 -4.16 16.27 10.23
N THR A 151 -5.48 16.35 10.27
CA THR A 151 -6.39 15.91 9.21
C THR A 151 -7.04 17.12 8.56
N GLY A 152 -7.35 17.05 7.26
CA GLY A 152 -8.08 18.13 6.58
C GLY A 152 -9.59 17.97 6.73
N ASP A 153 -10.35 19.05 6.50
CA ASP A 153 -11.82 19.13 6.70
C ASP A 153 -12.60 17.98 6.04
N LYS A 154 -12.18 17.57 4.84
CA LYS A 154 -12.80 16.43 4.12
C LYS A 154 -12.64 15.11 4.85
N PHE A 155 -11.48 14.90 5.47
CA PHE A 155 -11.23 13.71 6.27
C PHE A 155 -12.12 13.73 7.52
N GLU A 156 -12.22 14.87 8.20
CA GLU A 156 -13.06 15.02 9.39
C GLU A 156 -14.53 14.79 9.09
N TYR A 157 -15.03 15.30 7.97
CA TYR A 157 -16.39 15.03 7.52
C TYR A 157 -16.62 13.54 7.22
N ALA A 158 -15.69 12.89 6.52
CA ALA A 158 -15.77 11.46 6.23
C ALA A 158 -15.68 10.61 7.51
N LEU A 159 -14.79 11.01 8.43
CA LEU A 159 -14.61 10.40 9.74
C LEU A 159 -15.89 10.50 10.56
N GLY A 160 -16.49 11.68 10.67
CA GLY A 160 -17.72 11.92 11.42
C GLY A 160 -18.87 11.03 10.97
N ASN A 161 -19.04 10.86 9.65
CA ASN A 161 -20.03 9.93 9.11
C ASN A 161 -19.70 8.46 9.45
N VAL A 162 -18.45 8.02 9.27
CA VAL A 162 -18.07 6.63 9.56
C VAL A 162 -18.19 6.29 11.04
N VAL A 163 -17.80 7.21 11.93
CA VAL A 163 -17.92 7.06 13.38
C VAL A 163 -19.39 7.04 13.79
N LYS A 164 -20.20 8.00 13.34
CA LYS A 164 -21.63 8.09 13.65
C LYS A 164 -22.39 6.81 13.26
N PHE A 165 -22.05 6.22 12.12
CA PHE A 165 -22.72 5.03 11.62
C PHE A 165 -21.99 3.72 11.95
N GLY A 166 -20.80 3.77 12.57
CA GLY A 166 -20.00 2.59 12.91
C GLY A 166 -19.71 1.66 11.72
N THR A 167 -19.50 2.22 10.52
CA THR A 167 -19.52 1.43 9.26
C THR A 167 -18.20 0.77 8.91
N ARG A 168 -17.07 1.23 9.46
CA ARG A 168 -15.73 0.74 9.09
C ARG A 168 -14.73 0.90 10.23
N PHE A 169 -13.67 0.11 10.17
CA PHE A 169 -12.49 0.34 11.02
C PHE A 169 -11.71 1.53 10.49
N ILE A 170 -11.29 2.40 11.41
CA ILE A 170 -10.53 3.59 11.08
C ILE A 170 -9.12 3.38 11.62
N GLY A 171 -8.13 3.50 10.73
CA GLY A 171 -6.73 3.44 11.09
C GLY A 171 -6.13 4.83 11.34
N ILE A 172 -4.81 4.88 11.45
CA ILE A 172 -4.06 6.16 11.48
C ILE A 172 -3.29 6.38 10.17
N GLY A 173 -3.01 7.65 9.85
CA GLY A 173 -2.30 8.12 8.67
C GLY A 173 -2.94 7.64 7.36
N ALA A 174 -2.12 7.23 6.41
CA ALA A 174 -2.53 6.61 5.15
C ALA A 174 -3.25 5.25 5.31
N GLY A 175 -3.39 4.76 6.55
CA GLY A 175 -4.05 3.49 6.86
C GLY A 175 -5.56 3.58 6.99
N THR A 176 -6.17 4.70 6.63
CA THR A 176 -7.62 4.90 6.65
C THR A 176 -8.24 4.67 5.27
N PHE A 177 -9.51 4.26 5.25
CA PHE A 177 -10.34 4.16 4.04
C PHE A 177 -9.66 3.35 2.91
N PHE A 178 -9.76 3.82 1.67
CA PHE A 178 -9.23 3.15 0.47
C PHE A 178 -7.75 2.78 0.60
N SER A 179 -6.91 3.74 1.02
CA SER A 179 -5.46 3.53 1.18
C SER A 179 -5.16 2.45 2.25
N GLY A 180 -5.90 2.41 3.36
CA GLY A 180 -5.76 1.38 4.39
C GLY A 180 -6.06 -0.03 3.89
N GLY A 181 -7.10 -0.19 3.06
CA GLY A 181 -7.42 -1.47 2.42
C GLY A 181 -6.36 -1.92 1.41
N ILE A 182 -5.75 -0.99 0.66
CA ILE A 182 -4.62 -1.30 -0.23
C ILE A 182 -3.37 -1.70 0.56
N ILE A 183 -3.03 -0.97 1.64
CA ILE A 183 -1.89 -1.34 2.50
C ILE A 183 -2.12 -2.73 3.12
N SER A 184 -3.34 -3.02 3.59
CA SER A 184 -3.71 -4.36 4.07
C SER A 184 -3.55 -5.42 2.96
N SER A 185 -3.98 -5.12 1.72
CA SER A 185 -3.80 -6.00 0.56
C SER A 185 -2.33 -6.32 0.29
N ILE A 186 -1.45 -5.31 0.38
CA ILE A 186 -0.01 -5.49 0.28
C ILE A 186 0.48 -6.40 1.40
N GLY A 187 0.04 -6.19 2.65
CA GLY A 187 0.39 -7.03 3.79
C GLY A 187 -0.01 -8.51 3.61
N VAL A 188 -1.20 -8.75 3.07
CA VAL A 188 -1.69 -10.10 2.71
C VAL A 188 -0.78 -10.74 1.66
N LEU A 189 -0.46 -10.04 0.57
CA LEU A 189 0.43 -10.52 -0.50
C LEU A 189 1.85 -10.81 0.00
N LEU A 190 2.43 -9.92 0.81
CA LEU A 190 3.75 -10.11 1.40
C LEU A 190 3.75 -11.33 2.34
N SER A 191 2.70 -11.49 3.16
CA SER A 191 2.54 -12.63 4.05
C SER A 191 2.49 -13.95 3.29
N THR A 192 1.81 -13.99 2.14
CA THR A 192 1.80 -15.16 1.24
C THR A 192 3.20 -15.52 0.77
N TYR A 193 4.00 -14.55 0.33
CA TYR A 193 5.39 -14.82 -0.07
C TYR A 193 6.21 -15.39 1.10
N VAL A 194 6.12 -14.77 2.29
CA VAL A 194 6.80 -15.24 3.50
C VAL A 194 6.37 -16.66 3.88
N ILE A 195 5.07 -16.97 3.91
CA ILE A 195 4.55 -18.32 4.22
C ILE A 195 5.12 -19.38 3.28
N THR A 196 5.30 -19.04 2.00
CA THR A 196 5.78 -20.00 0.98
C THR A 196 7.29 -20.17 0.92
N THR A 197 8.04 -19.23 1.53
CA THR A 197 9.51 -19.20 1.49
C THR A 197 10.12 -19.57 2.84
N GLU A 198 9.52 -19.13 3.93
CA GLU A 198 9.99 -19.38 5.28
C GLU A 198 9.83 -20.86 5.66
N LYS A 199 10.84 -21.43 6.32
CA LYS A 199 10.79 -22.82 6.79
C LYS A 199 10.22 -22.92 8.21
N LYS A 200 10.54 -21.95 9.08
CA LYS A 200 10.17 -21.93 10.51
C LYS A 200 8.94 -21.04 10.78
N SER A 201 8.20 -21.30 11.85
CA SER A 201 7.10 -20.40 12.30
C SER A 201 6.00 -20.13 11.26
N LYS A 202 5.74 -21.08 10.34
CA LYS A 202 4.70 -20.94 9.30
C LYS A 202 3.31 -20.68 9.88
N LEU A 203 3.01 -21.23 11.07
CA LEU A 203 1.73 -21.04 11.72
C LEU A 203 1.50 -19.57 12.11
N LEU A 204 2.50 -18.91 12.69
CA LEU A 204 2.41 -17.49 13.06
C LEU A 204 2.09 -16.62 11.84
N TRP A 205 2.80 -16.81 10.73
CA TRP A 205 2.57 -16.04 9.51
C TRP A 205 1.20 -16.31 8.88
N LYS A 206 0.67 -17.53 9.02
CA LYS A 206 -0.72 -17.84 8.62
C LYS A 206 -1.73 -17.12 9.50
N ILE A 207 -1.52 -17.08 10.82
CA ILE A 207 -2.39 -16.34 11.74
C ILE A 207 -2.37 -14.84 11.40
N ILE A 208 -1.19 -14.26 11.19
CA ILE A 208 -1.03 -12.87 10.78
C ILE A 208 -1.73 -12.61 9.44
N TYR A 209 -1.55 -13.50 8.45
CA TYR A 209 -2.22 -13.41 7.16
C TYR A 209 -3.75 -13.37 7.30
N VAL A 210 -4.33 -14.29 8.08
CA VAL A 210 -5.79 -14.36 8.30
C VAL A 210 -6.27 -13.11 9.03
N PHE A 211 -5.54 -12.66 10.05
CA PHE A 211 -5.88 -11.46 10.80
C PHE A 211 -5.89 -10.21 9.90
N ILE A 212 -4.83 -9.97 9.12
CA ILE A 212 -4.75 -8.84 8.19
C ILE A 212 -5.85 -8.93 7.12
N SER A 213 -6.15 -10.13 6.63
CA SER A 213 -7.21 -10.33 5.63
C SER A 213 -8.58 -9.90 6.16
N ILE A 214 -8.93 -10.35 7.37
CA ILE A 214 -10.22 -10.04 8.01
C ILE A 214 -10.31 -8.55 8.30
N THR A 215 -9.37 -8.03 9.10
CA THR A 215 -9.36 -6.63 9.51
C THR A 215 -9.26 -5.67 8.32
N GLY A 216 -8.51 -6.04 7.27
CA GLY A 216 -8.40 -5.27 6.04
C GLY A 216 -9.74 -5.07 5.33
N ILE A 217 -10.61 -6.09 5.30
CA ILE A 217 -11.96 -5.97 4.73
C ILE A 217 -12.80 -4.95 5.50
N TYR A 218 -12.72 -4.98 6.84
CA TYR A 218 -13.42 -4.04 7.71
C TYR A 218 -12.87 -2.60 7.63
N ILE A 219 -11.60 -2.42 7.26
CA ILE A 219 -11.04 -1.09 6.95
C ILE A 219 -11.57 -0.60 5.60
N ALA A 220 -11.43 -1.42 4.54
CA ALA A 220 -12.00 -1.13 3.23
C ALA A 220 -12.13 -2.38 2.33
N ARG A 221 -13.26 -2.46 1.63
CA ARG A 221 -13.60 -3.55 0.68
C ARG A 221 -12.56 -3.82 -0.41
N VAL A 222 -11.70 -2.87 -0.74
CA VAL A 222 -10.61 -3.11 -1.71
C VAL A 222 -9.63 -4.19 -1.23
N ALA A 223 -9.60 -4.49 0.08
CA ALA A 223 -8.83 -5.61 0.64
C ALA A 223 -9.18 -6.98 0.03
N PHE A 224 -10.41 -7.17 -0.49
CA PHE A 224 -10.78 -8.38 -1.22
C PHE A 224 -9.87 -8.63 -2.43
N LEU A 225 -9.37 -7.58 -3.09
CA LEU A 225 -8.45 -7.71 -4.22
C LEU A 225 -7.11 -8.31 -3.78
N GLY A 226 -6.56 -7.88 -2.64
CA GLY A 226 -5.34 -8.46 -2.07
C GLY A 226 -5.50 -9.95 -1.74
N ILE A 227 -6.63 -10.31 -1.14
CA ILE A 227 -6.98 -11.70 -0.80
C ILE A 227 -7.16 -12.54 -2.07
N PHE A 228 -7.84 -12.00 -3.09
CA PHE A 228 -8.00 -12.70 -4.36
C PHE A 228 -6.63 -12.98 -5.02
N LEU A 229 -5.75 -11.99 -5.06
CA LEU A 229 -4.42 -12.13 -5.64
C LEU A 229 -3.51 -13.06 -4.83
N SER A 230 -3.61 -13.08 -3.49
CA SER A 230 -2.87 -14.03 -2.66
C SER A 230 -3.34 -15.47 -2.86
N LEU A 231 -4.62 -15.70 -3.09
CA LEU A 231 -5.16 -17.02 -3.43
C LEU A 231 -4.65 -17.49 -4.79
N ILE A 232 -4.66 -16.62 -5.80
CA ILE A 232 -4.03 -16.91 -7.11
C ILE A 232 -2.54 -17.24 -6.93
N TYR A 233 -1.81 -16.47 -6.11
CA TYR A 233 -0.41 -16.74 -5.83
C TYR A 233 -0.22 -18.14 -5.23
N PHE A 234 -1.00 -18.52 -4.22
CA PHE A 234 -0.93 -19.85 -3.62
C PHE A 234 -1.23 -20.95 -4.63
N LEU A 235 -2.24 -20.74 -5.49
CA LEU A 235 -2.60 -21.69 -6.55
C LEU A 235 -1.47 -21.90 -7.56
N ILE A 236 -0.86 -20.81 -8.05
CA ILE A 236 0.27 -20.89 -9.00
C ILE A 236 1.46 -21.60 -8.34
N ASN A 237 1.79 -21.28 -7.10
CA ASN A 237 2.91 -21.90 -6.39
C ASN A 237 2.66 -23.39 -6.11
N TYR A 238 1.41 -23.76 -5.82
CA TYR A 238 0.96 -25.15 -5.67
C TYR A 238 1.14 -25.95 -6.96
N ILE A 239 0.66 -25.41 -8.09
CA ILE A 239 0.81 -26.03 -9.42
C ILE A 239 2.29 -26.17 -9.80
N GLN A 240 3.10 -25.12 -9.62
CA GLN A 240 4.51 -25.12 -10.00
C GLN A 240 5.38 -26.09 -9.18
N LYS A 241 5.06 -26.29 -7.89
CA LYS A 241 5.82 -27.20 -7.02
C LYS A 241 5.41 -28.67 -7.15
N LYS A 242 4.37 -28.99 -7.95
CA LYS A 242 3.76 -30.33 -8.07
C LYS A 242 3.49 -31.01 -6.71
N ASN A 243 3.28 -30.21 -5.66
CA ASN A 243 3.23 -30.70 -4.30
C ASN A 243 1.77 -30.63 -3.82
N TYR A 244 1.03 -31.73 -4.01
CA TYR A 244 -0.42 -31.83 -3.83
C TYR A 244 -0.91 -31.83 -2.36
N THR A 245 -0.11 -31.29 -1.45
CA THR A 245 -0.49 -31.20 -0.03
C THR A 245 -1.62 -30.16 0.19
N SER A 246 -2.52 -30.44 1.13
CA SER A 246 -3.78 -29.72 1.46
C SER A 246 -3.67 -28.23 1.84
N LEU A 247 -2.49 -27.63 1.72
CA LEU A 247 -2.16 -26.27 2.19
C LEU A 247 -3.04 -25.15 1.58
N PRO A 248 -3.39 -25.15 0.27
CA PRO A 248 -4.25 -24.12 -0.31
C PRO A 248 -5.69 -24.21 0.22
N LYS A 249 -6.20 -25.43 0.39
CA LYS A 249 -7.55 -25.70 0.92
C LYS A 249 -7.67 -25.22 2.37
N ILE A 250 -6.70 -25.54 3.22
CA ILE A 250 -6.69 -25.11 4.63
C ILE A 250 -6.64 -23.58 4.77
N ILE A 251 -5.90 -22.89 3.90
CA ILE A 251 -5.81 -21.41 3.96
C ILE A 251 -7.12 -20.78 3.46
N VAL A 252 -7.73 -21.31 2.40
CA VAL A 252 -9.05 -20.85 1.93
C VAL A 252 -10.12 -21.09 2.99
N TYR A 253 -10.20 -22.30 3.55
CA TYR A 253 -11.17 -22.63 4.60
C TYR A 253 -10.93 -21.85 5.87
N SER A 254 -9.68 -21.65 6.31
CA SER A 254 -9.38 -20.85 7.52
C SER A 254 -9.61 -19.36 7.31
N THR A 255 -9.44 -18.82 6.10
CA THR A 255 -9.77 -17.42 5.81
C THR A 255 -11.29 -17.24 5.81
N PHE A 256 -12.03 -18.14 5.16
CA PHE A 256 -13.49 -18.09 5.13
C PHE A 256 -14.12 -18.34 6.50
N PHE A 257 -13.63 -19.35 7.23
CA PHE A 257 -14.03 -19.66 8.59
C PHE A 257 -13.62 -18.55 9.58
N GLY A 258 -12.42 -17.98 9.43
CA GLY A 258 -11.98 -16.84 10.21
C GLY A 258 -12.84 -15.60 9.99
N ILE A 259 -13.27 -15.34 8.75
CA ILE A 259 -14.24 -14.29 8.43
C ILE A 259 -15.56 -14.54 9.17
N ILE A 260 -16.09 -15.77 9.12
CA ILE A 260 -17.36 -16.13 9.76
C ILE A 260 -17.26 -16.00 11.29
N VAL A 261 -16.22 -16.58 11.90
CA VAL A 261 -16.02 -16.58 13.36
C VAL A 261 -15.72 -15.18 13.90
N PHE A 262 -14.91 -14.38 13.19
CA PHE A 262 -14.64 -13.00 13.61
C PHE A 262 -15.90 -12.14 13.54
N SER A 263 -16.71 -12.34 12.49
CA SER A 263 -18.00 -11.68 12.35
C SER A 263 -18.95 -12.09 13.50
N TYR A 264 -18.94 -13.37 13.90
CA TYR A 264 -19.70 -13.90 15.04
C TYR A 264 -19.25 -13.32 16.39
N ILE A 265 -17.94 -13.19 16.63
CA ILE A 265 -17.40 -12.69 17.90
C ILE A 265 -17.68 -11.20 18.09
N LEU A 266 -17.58 -10.39 17.03
CA LEU A 266 -17.84 -8.95 17.13
C LEU A 266 -19.32 -8.62 17.29
N VAL A 267 -20.19 -9.48 16.78
CA VAL A 267 -21.61 -9.20 16.71
C VAL A 267 -22.34 -10.52 16.92
N ASN A 268 -22.97 -10.73 18.08
CA ASN A 268 -23.88 -11.87 18.31
C ASN A 268 -24.74 -12.15 17.05
N LEU A 269 -24.94 -13.42 16.67
CA LEU A 269 -25.55 -13.84 15.38
C LEU A 269 -26.79 -13.04 14.95
N ASP A 270 -27.66 -12.70 15.89
CA ASP A 270 -28.91 -11.98 15.57
C ASP A 270 -28.69 -10.50 15.27
N LYS A 271 -27.60 -9.90 15.77
CA LYS A 271 -27.17 -8.53 15.46
C LYS A 271 -26.20 -8.46 14.25
N LEU A 272 -25.67 -9.60 13.82
CA LEU A 272 -24.61 -9.71 12.82
C LEU A 272 -25.03 -9.12 11.47
N MET A 273 -26.21 -9.53 11.00
CA MET A 273 -26.83 -9.06 9.77
C MET A 273 -27.36 -7.62 9.86
N THR A 274 -27.44 -7.03 11.06
CA THR A 274 -27.93 -5.66 11.28
C THR A 274 -26.82 -4.66 11.60
N SER A 275 -25.62 -5.11 11.95
CA SER A 275 -24.49 -4.19 12.17
C SER A 275 -24.08 -3.48 10.88
N ASN A 276 -23.96 -2.15 10.97
CA ASN A 276 -23.61 -1.32 9.82
C ASN A 276 -22.23 -1.66 9.24
N SER A 277 -21.28 -2.09 10.07
CA SER A 277 -19.94 -2.51 9.62
C SER A 277 -19.94 -3.80 8.83
N PHE A 278 -20.69 -4.80 9.26
CA PHE A 278 -20.84 -6.06 8.52
C PHE A 278 -21.58 -5.84 7.21
N ARG A 279 -22.72 -5.13 7.24
CA ARG A 279 -23.48 -4.76 6.03
C ARG A 279 -22.60 -4.01 5.03
N HIS A 280 -21.82 -3.06 5.50
CA HIS A 280 -20.90 -2.31 4.65
C HIS A 280 -19.82 -3.21 4.02
N SER A 281 -19.25 -4.11 4.81
CA SER A 281 -18.13 -4.96 4.38
C SER A 281 -18.56 -6.04 3.40
N PHE A 282 -19.75 -6.64 3.60
CA PHE A 282 -20.28 -7.76 2.83
C PHE A 282 -21.43 -7.41 1.90
N GLU A 283 -21.69 -6.12 1.65
CA GLU A 283 -22.77 -5.60 0.79
C GLU A 283 -22.91 -6.37 -0.53
N ILE A 284 -21.79 -6.69 -1.20
CA ILE A 284 -21.76 -7.45 -2.47
C ILE A 284 -22.41 -8.82 -2.30
N PHE A 285 -22.09 -9.53 -1.22
CA PHE A 285 -22.63 -10.84 -0.94
C PHE A 285 -24.10 -10.76 -0.50
N ILE A 286 -24.43 -9.78 0.35
CA ILE A 286 -25.80 -9.56 0.82
C ILE A 286 -26.72 -9.33 -0.38
N ASN A 287 -26.36 -8.41 -1.29
CA ASN A 287 -27.15 -8.11 -2.48
C ASN A 287 -27.25 -9.31 -3.42
N LEU A 288 -26.16 -10.06 -3.62
CA LEU A 288 -26.19 -11.27 -4.42
C LEU A 288 -27.19 -12.31 -3.88
N PHE A 289 -27.23 -12.50 -2.55
CA PHE A 289 -28.16 -13.45 -1.93
C PHE A 289 -29.60 -12.93 -1.85
N SER A 290 -29.81 -11.62 -1.68
CA SER A 290 -31.15 -11.04 -1.52
C SER A 290 -31.85 -10.72 -2.84
N SER A 291 -31.12 -10.23 -3.83
CA SER A 291 -31.70 -9.75 -5.10
C SER A 291 -31.12 -10.44 -6.34
N GLY A 292 -30.12 -11.33 -6.18
CA GLY A 292 -29.45 -11.98 -7.32
C GLY A 292 -28.49 -11.07 -8.09
N ASP A 293 -28.35 -9.80 -7.68
CA ASP A 293 -27.56 -8.78 -8.38
C ASP A 293 -26.24 -8.51 -7.66
N LEU A 294 -25.13 -8.46 -8.41
CA LEU A 294 -23.80 -8.06 -7.91
C LEU A 294 -23.63 -6.54 -7.75
N LYS A 295 -24.71 -5.77 -7.83
CA LYS A 295 -24.68 -4.30 -7.75
C LYS A 295 -24.49 -3.85 -6.30
N THR A 296 -23.66 -2.85 -6.10
CA THR A 296 -23.53 -2.13 -4.81
C THR A 296 -23.47 -0.64 -5.08
N ASP A 297 -23.79 0.17 -4.08
CA ASP A 297 -23.69 1.64 -4.20
C ASP A 297 -22.25 2.06 -4.57
N SER A 298 -21.25 1.32 -4.09
CA SER A 298 -19.85 1.55 -4.47
C SER A 298 -19.51 1.13 -5.90
N THR A 299 -20.15 0.08 -6.45
CA THR A 299 -19.89 -0.37 -7.83
C THR A 299 -20.55 0.56 -8.84
N GLU A 300 -21.79 0.95 -8.58
CA GLU A 300 -22.52 1.89 -9.43
C GLU A 300 -21.94 3.31 -9.34
N GLY A 301 -21.51 3.75 -8.15
CA GLY A 301 -20.76 5.01 -8.00
C GLY A 301 -19.45 5.02 -8.81
N VAL A 302 -18.70 3.91 -8.84
CA VAL A 302 -17.49 3.80 -9.68
C VAL A 302 -17.85 3.87 -11.17
N LYS A 303 -18.90 3.19 -11.64
CA LYS A 303 -19.30 3.29 -13.05
C LYS A 303 -19.72 4.71 -13.43
N ALA A 304 -20.52 5.36 -12.59
CA ALA A 304 -20.99 6.72 -12.82
C ALA A 304 -19.86 7.75 -12.83
N MET A 305 -18.77 7.49 -12.08
CA MET A 305 -17.59 8.37 -12.03
C MET A 305 -16.53 8.05 -13.10
N LEU A 306 -16.73 7.02 -13.94
CA LEU A 306 -15.79 6.68 -15.02
C LEU A 306 -16.01 7.59 -16.22
N ILE A 307 -15.45 8.78 -16.11
CA ILE A 307 -15.56 9.84 -17.10
C ILE A 307 -14.18 10.01 -17.74
N PHE A 308 -14.14 10.03 -19.07
CA PHE A 308 -12.95 10.31 -19.86
C PHE A 308 -13.17 11.55 -20.73
N PRO A 309 -12.10 12.29 -21.07
CA PRO A 309 -12.23 13.46 -21.93
C PRO A 309 -12.75 13.05 -23.32
N SER A 310 -13.72 13.82 -23.82
CA SER A 310 -14.21 13.70 -25.20
C SER A 310 -13.31 14.43 -26.22
N ASN A 311 -12.57 15.44 -25.77
CA ASN A 311 -11.63 16.19 -26.59
C ASN A 311 -10.29 15.45 -26.71
N LEU A 312 -9.79 15.32 -27.95
CA LEU A 312 -8.51 14.71 -28.26
C LEU A 312 -7.32 15.42 -27.58
N LYS A 313 -7.36 16.75 -27.42
CA LYS A 313 -6.32 17.50 -26.68
C LYS A 313 -6.22 17.00 -25.23
N SER A 314 -7.34 17.05 -24.51
CA SER A 314 -7.44 16.63 -23.12
C SER A 314 -7.12 15.14 -22.95
N LEU A 315 -7.47 14.30 -23.93
CA LEU A 315 -7.14 12.88 -23.90
C LEU A 315 -5.63 12.63 -24.01
N LEU A 316 -4.92 13.35 -24.89
CA LEU A 316 -3.50 13.11 -25.15
C LEU A 316 -2.58 13.70 -24.08
N ILE A 317 -2.81 14.96 -23.69
CA ILE A 317 -1.89 15.73 -22.83
C ILE A 317 -2.52 16.18 -21.50
N GLY A 318 -3.83 15.97 -21.32
CA GLY A 318 -4.56 16.44 -20.14
C GLY A 318 -4.86 17.93 -20.16
N ASP A 319 -5.67 18.36 -19.19
CA ASP A 319 -6.03 19.74 -18.90
C ASP A 319 -5.13 20.36 -17.82
N GLY A 320 -4.34 19.55 -17.12
CA GLY A 320 -3.45 20.01 -16.05
C GLY A 320 -4.15 20.31 -14.72
N GLN A 321 -5.39 19.86 -14.54
CA GLN A 321 -6.21 20.16 -13.35
C GLN A 321 -6.51 18.91 -12.52
N PHE A 322 -6.29 18.99 -11.21
CA PHE A 322 -6.69 17.93 -10.28
C PHE A 322 -7.96 18.25 -9.48
N TYR A 323 -8.20 19.53 -9.19
CA TYR A 323 -9.37 20.03 -8.49
C TYR A 323 -9.87 21.31 -9.16
N TYR A 324 -11.16 21.57 -9.01
CA TYR A 324 -11.72 22.91 -9.18
C TYR A 324 -11.33 23.84 -8.02
N ASP A 325 -11.51 25.15 -8.20
CA ASP A 325 -11.21 26.17 -7.18
C ASP A 325 -12.01 25.98 -5.88
N ASN A 326 -13.23 25.43 -5.99
CA ASN A 326 -14.06 25.06 -4.84
C ASN A 326 -13.55 23.82 -4.07
N GLY A 327 -12.41 23.27 -4.48
CA GLY A 327 -11.77 22.11 -3.88
C GLY A 327 -12.41 20.78 -4.24
N SER A 328 -13.46 20.71 -5.06
CA SER A 328 -14.02 19.43 -5.56
C SER A 328 -13.13 18.83 -6.66
N PHE A 329 -13.11 17.49 -6.78
CA PHE A 329 -12.30 16.83 -7.80
C PHE A 329 -12.70 17.34 -9.19
N TYR A 330 -11.71 17.61 -10.04
CA TYR A 330 -11.97 18.04 -11.41
C TYR A 330 -12.82 16.97 -12.12
N MET A 331 -13.85 17.40 -12.85
CA MET A 331 -14.88 16.53 -13.46
C MET A 331 -15.64 15.63 -12.47
N HIS A 332 -15.60 15.93 -11.17
CA HIS A 332 -16.26 15.20 -10.09
C HIS A 332 -16.00 13.69 -10.08
N THR A 333 -14.85 13.25 -10.59
CA THR A 333 -14.46 11.83 -10.65
C THR A 333 -13.53 11.45 -9.50
N ASP A 334 -13.85 10.34 -8.83
CA ASP A 334 -12.97 9.74 -7.81
C ASP A 334 -12.02 8.66 -8.37
N ILE A 335 -12.12 8.35 -9.67
CA ILE A 335 -11.34 7.27 -10.29
C ILE A 335 -9.92 7.73 -10.58
N GLY A 336 -8.94 6.90 -10.20
CA GLY A 336 -7.53 7.18 -10.40
C GLY A 336 -7.17 7.41 -11.87
N TYR A 337 -7.58 6.53 -12.78
CA TYR A 337 -7.31 6.70 -14.21
C TYR A 337 -7.96 7.96 -14.78
N SER A 338 -9.23 8.23 -14.49
CA SER A 338 -9.89 9.45 -14.95
C SER A 338 -9.14 10.70 -14.48
N ARG A 339 -8.76 10.76 -13.20
CA ARG A 339 -7.94 11.86 -12.66
C ARG A 339 -6.60 12.00 -13.37
N LEU A 340 -5.91 10.89 -13.62
CA LEU A 340 -4.62 10.93 -14.31
C LEU A 340 -4.76 11.36 -15.77
N VAL A 341 -5.80 10.92 -16.48
CA VAL A 341 -6.06 11.34 -17.87
C VAL A 341 -6.41 12.83 -17.91
N TYR A 342 -7.30 13.31 -17.04
CA TYR A 342 -7.61 14.75 -17.03
C TYR A 342 -6.43 15.62 -16.60
N TYR A 343 -5.53 15.11 -15.75
CA TYR A 343 -4.35 15.87 -15.39
C TYR A 343 -3.30 15.84 -16.51
N TYR A 344 -2.88 14.67 -16.98
CA TYR A 344 -1.71 14.51 -17.87
C TYR A 344 -1.98 13.80 -19.21
N GLY A 345 -3.21 13.43 -19.47
CA GLY A 345 -3.55 12.60 -20.63
C GLY A 345 -2.92 11.21 -20.57
N ILE A 346 -3.11 10.47 -21.66
CA ILE A 346 -2.62 9.08 -21.78
C ILE A 346 -1.09 9.03 -21.72
N PHE A 347 -0.39 9.99 -22.31
CA PHE A 347 1.08 9.97 -22.30
C PHE A 347 1.65 10.20 -20.91
N GLY A 348 1.10 11.12 -20.13
CA GLY A 348 1.59 11.30 -18.76
C GLY A 348 1.16 10.19 -17.81
N ILE A 349 0.11 9.40 -18.10
CA ILE A 349 -0.14 8.14 -17.40
C ILE A 349 1.04 7.17 -17.59
N LEU A 350 1.55 7.04 -18.82
CA LEU A 350 2.72 6.19 -19.08
C LEU A 350 3.93 6.68 -18.29
N VAL A 351 4.13 8.00 -18.23
CA VAL A 351 5.21 8.61 -17.46
C VAL A 351 5.02 8.39 -15.96
N TYR A 352 3.80 8.53 -15.43
CA TYR A 352 3.46 8.28 -14.03
C TYR A 352 3.81 6.85 -13.61
N PHE A 353 3.46 5.86 -14.42
CA PHE A 353 3.77 4.45 -14.13
C PHE A 353 5.21 4.04 -14.51
N SER A 354 5.94 4.85 -15.28
CA SER A 354 7.27 4.50 -15.78
C SER A 354 8.28 4.18 -14.66
N ILE A 355 8.25 4.92 -13.55
CA ILE A 355 9.11 4.69 -12.39
C ILE A 355 8.84 3.31 -11.78
N HIS A 356 7.56 2.98 -11.57
CA HIS A 356 7.13 1.69 -11.04
C HIS A 356 7.60 0.53 -11.95
N PHE A 357 7.33 0.63 -13.26
CA PHE A 357 7.72 -0.42 -14.22
C PHE A 357 9.24 -0.55 -14.36
N TYR A 358 9.98 0.57 -14.38
CA TYR A 358 11.43 0.54 -14.41
C TYR A 358 11.99 -0.25 -13.22
N ILE A 359 11.52 0.03 -12.01
CA ILE A 359 11.98 -0.64 -10.79
C ILE A 359 11.50 -2.09 -10.75
N LEU A 360 10.28 -2.38 -11.21
CA LEU A 360 9.76 -3.74 -11.36
C LEU A 360 10.69 -4.59 -12.22
N PHE A 361 11.00 -4.14 -13.44
CA PHE A 361 11.85 -4.89 -14.36
C PHE A 361 13.29 -5.01 -13.84
N TYR A 362 13.81 -3.95 -13.18
CA TYR A 362 15.10 -4.00 -12.51
C TYR A 362 15.15 -5.14 -11.47
N ASN A 363 14.12 -5.24 -10.62
CA ASN A 363 14.01 -6.29 -9.61
C ASN A 363 13.82 -7.69 -10.22
N ILE A 364 12.95 -7.85 -11.22
CA ILE A 364 12.71 -9.13 -11.90
C ILE A 364 14.00 -9.66 -12.51
N LYS A 365 14.80 -8.79 -13.14
CA LYS A 365 16.08 -9.15 -13.73
C LYS A 365 17.08 -9.59 -12.64
N ARG A 366 17.11 -8.92 -11.48
CA ARG A 366 18.08 -9.21 -10.41
C ARG A 366 17.70 -10.39 -9.51
N PHE A 367 16.42 -10.69 -9.41
CA PHE A 367 15.89 -11.85 -8.70
C PHE A 367 15.37 -12.93 -9.67
N ASN A 368 16.08 -13.13 -10.78
CA ASN A 368 15.70 -14.07 -11.84
C ASN A 368 15.46 -15.51 -11.33
N ASN A 369 16.20 -15.96 -10.32
CA ASN A 369 16.09 -17.31 -9.75
C ASN A 369 14.89 -17.47 -8.79
N ASP A 370 14.35 -16.37 -8.25
CA ASP A 370 13.26 -16.42 -7.28
C ASP A 370 11.91 -16.23 -7.98
N LYS A 371 11.34 -17.34 -8.46
CA LYS A 371 10.03 -17.36 -9.13
C LYS A 371 8.91 -16.83 -8.23
N GLY A 372 8.96 -17.12 -6.93
CA GLY A 372 7.97 -16.65 -5.95
C GLY A 372 8.01 -15.13 -5.82
N LEU A 373 9.20 -14.54 -5.73
CA LEU A 373 9.33 -13.08 -5.66
C LEU A 373 8.87 -12.41 -6.94
N LYS A 374 9.19 -12.97 -8.12
CA LYS A 374 8.68 -12.44 -9.40
C LYS A 374 7.16 -12.43 -9.44
N LEU A 375 6.52 -13.51 -8.98
CA LEU A 375 5.07 -13.57 -8.91
C LEU A 375 4.51 -12.51 -7.95
N LEU A 376 5.14 -12.33 -6.77
CA LEU A 376 4.76 -11.28 -5.81
C LEU A 376 4.82 -9.89 -6.43
N LEU A 377 5.92 -9.55 -7.12
CA LEU A 377 6.11 -8.24 -7.74
C LEU A 377 5.08 -7.97 -8.85
N TRP A 378 4.73 -9.00 -9.63
CA TRP A 378 3.63 -8.90 -10.59
C TRP A 378 2.28 -8.74 -9.91
N SER A 379 2.00 -9.45 -8.81
CA SER A 379 0.77 -9.27 -8.03
C SER A 379 0.65 -7.85 -7.45
N LEU A 380 1.75 -7.26 -6.95
CA LEU A 380 1.77 -5.87 -6.49
C LEU A 380 1.50 -4.88 -7.64
N THR A 381 2.05 -5.16 -8.83
CA THR A 381 1.80 -4.34 -10.02
C THR A 381 0.34 -4.43 -10.48
N PHE A 382 -0.23 -5.63 -10.44
CA PHE A 382 -1.63 -5.82 -10.79
C PHE A 382 -2.57 -5.14 -9.77
N LEU A 383 -2.22 -5.19 -8.47
CA LEU A 383 -2.90 -4.44 -7.43
C LEU A 383 -2.86 -2.92 -7.70
N LEU A 384 -1.71 -2.38 -8.12
CA LEU A 384 -1.56 -0.98 -8.51
C LEU A 384 -2.49 -0.61 -9.69
N LEU A 385 -2.46 -1.42 -10.75
CA LEU A 385 -3.21 -1.14 -11.97
C LEU A 385 -4.72 -1.24 -11.74
N ILE A 386 -5.20 -2.27 -11.04
CA ILE A 386 -6.62 -2.40 -10.73
C ILE A 386 -7.06 -1.38 -9.70
N GLY A 387 -6.24 -1.10 -8.68
CA GLY A 387 -6.57 -0.10 -7.66
C GLY A 387 -6.88 1.26 -8.25
N ASN A 388 -6.20 1.66 -9.33
CA ASN A 388 -6.43 2.92 -10.03
C ASN A 388 -7.78 3.02 -10.77
N PHE A 389 -8.51 1.91 -10.97
CA PHE A 389 -9.93 1.98 -11.40
C PHE A 389 -10.87 2.42 -10.29
N LYS A 390 -10.42 2.41 -9.03
CA LYS A 390 -11.23 2.80 -7.87
C LYS A 390 -10.81 4.15 -7.28
N GLY A 391 -9.51 4.40 -7.20
CA GLY A 391 -8.98 5.64 -6.63
C GLY A 391 -7.51 5.81 -6.99
N LEU A 392 -7.01 7.05 -6.97
CA LEU A 392 -5.62 7.33 -7.31
C LEU A 392 -4.70 6.57 -6.34
N LEU A 393 -3.85 5.70 -6.90
CA LEU A 393 -2.98 4.83 -6.12
C LEU A 393 -1.53 4.93 -6.59
N ASP A 394 -0.63 5.03 -5.60
CA ASP A 394 0.82 4.91 -5.75
C ASP A 394 1.35 3.88 -4.72
N VAL A 395 2.10 2.88 -5.19
CA VAL A 395 2.77 1.85 -4.37
C VAL A 395 4.29 1.94 -4.43
N ASN A 396 4.84 3.04 -4.97
CA ASN A 396 6.29 3.25 -5.11
C ASN A 396 7.03 3.09 -3.79
N TRP A 397 6.45 3.52 -2.68
CA TRP A 397 7.06 3.41 -1.34
C TRP A 397 7.48 1.98 -0.95
N ILE A 398 6.75 0.93 -1.36
CA ILE A 398 7.11 -0.47 -1.10
C ILE A 398 8.07 -1.00 -2.17
N ILE A 399 7.89 -0.60 -3.41
CA ILE A 399 8.75 -0.99 -4.54
C ILE A 399 10.17 -0.43 -4.40
N PHE A 400 10.32 0.74 -3.77
CA PHE A 400 11.62 1.30 -3.39
C PHE A 400 12.38 0.44 -2.39
N ILE A 401 11.69 -0.26 -1.46
CA ILE A 401 12.36 -1.20 -0.55
C ILE A 401 12.98 -2.35 -1.34
N PHE A 402 12.24 -2.89 -2.32
CA PHE A 402 12.74 -3.94 -3.21
C PHE A 402 13.92 -3.44 -4.06
N TYR A 403 13.85 -2.23 -4.60
CA TYR A 403 14.94 -1.60 -5.35
C TYR A 403 16.26 -1.61 -4.55
N TRP A 404 16.26 -1.11 -3.32
CA TRP A 404 17.47 -1.05 -2.51
C TRP A 404 17.99 -2.45 -2.13
N LEU A 405 17.10 -3.39 -1.83
CA LEU A 405 17.50 -4.79 -1.59
C LEU A 405 18.15 -5.42 -2.84
N ALA A 406 17.61 -5.16 -4.03
CA ALA A 406 18.20 -5.62 -5.29
C ALA A 406 19.58 -5.00 -5.55
N LEU A 407 19.71 -3.69 -5.30
CA LEU A 407 20.97 -2.96 -5.49
C LEU A 407 22.07 -3.48 -4.56
N TYR A 408 21.78 -3.66 -3.28
CA TYR A 408 22.77 -4.16 -2.33
C TYR A 408 23.16 -5.62 -2.57
N LYS A 409 22.23 -6.46 -3.04
CA LYS A 409 22.57 -7.82 -3.49
C LYS A 409 23.69 -7.80 -4.54
N ILE A 410 23.70 -6.82 -5.45
CA ILE A 410 24.77 -6.65 -6.45
C ILE A 410 26.11 -6.39 -5.79
N LYS A 411 26.15 -5.44 -4.85
CA LYS A 411 27.39 -5.02 -4.20
C LYS A 411 28.02 -6.19 -3.44
N ILE A 412 27.21 -6.94 -2.71
CA ILE A 412 27.65 -8.14 -1.98
C ILE A 412 28.17 -9.22 -2.94
N GLU A 413 27.47 -9.49 -4.05
CA GLU A 413 27.91 -10.44 -5.08
C GLU A 413 29.21 -10.00 -5.76
N ASN A 414 29.42 -8.70 -5.98
CA ASN A 414 30.64 -8.16 -6.59
C ASN A 414 31.82 -8.07 -5.60
N GLU A 415 31.55 -7.92 -4.29
CA GLU A 415 32.56 -7.77 -3.24
C GLU A 415 32.91 -9.11 -2.54
N ASN A 416 32.38 -10.25 -3.00
CA ASN A 416 32.57 -11.57 -2.36
C ASN A 416 32.24 -11.61 -0.85
N LEU A 417 31.33 -10.77 -0.38
CA LEU A 417 30.92 -10.78 1.02
C LEU A 417 29.90 -11.91 1.25
N PRO A 418 30.09 -12.80 2.25
CA PRO A 418 29.20 -13.95 2.43
C PRO A 418 27.77 -13.51 2.80
N TYR A 419 26.81 -13.99 2.02
CA TYR A 419 25.38 -13.81 2.27
C TYR A 419 25.01 -14.58 3.55
N HIS A 420 24.74 -13.90 4.67
CA HIS A 420 24.17 -14.55 5.84
C HIS A 420 22.78 -15.10 5.47
N LYS A 421 22.72 -16.42 5.31
CA LYS A 421 21.51 -17.22 5.04
C LYS A 421 20.49 -17.13 6.17
#